data_AF-A0A7R9KS79-F1
#
_entry.id   AF-A0A7R9KS79-F1
#
_cell.length_a   1.000
_cell.length_b   1.000
_cell.length_c   1.000
_cell.angle_alpha   90.00
_cell.angle_beta   90.00
_cell.angle_gamma   90.00
#
_symmetry.space_group_name_H-M   'P 1'
#
loop_
_entity.id
_entity.type
_entity.pdbx_description
1 polymer ?
#
loop_
_entity_poly.entity_id
_entity_poly.type
_entity_poly.pdbx_seq_one_letter_code
_entity_poly.pdbx_strand_id
1 'polypeptide(L)'
;MRAFFGDGHSLCRLGVTPQCPRGLSWEHVSCEQPFVYISVGGNDNFIQVWATARDGSAFLRHGISRTSPAGTVWFHIESPRPKCPLKQVCVGKTSVWAVDEKHRLWFREEIVATFPEGTHWKKVDDCVLKICVNNYNDLWAIVGTQHNDSIVYKVAKRMGVSDELRVGTDWQTFNKHLDCFQFISSANNSYCDTKL
;
A
#
# COMPACT_ATOMS: atom_id res chain seq x y z
N MET A 1 10.44 4.98 -3.13
CA MET A 1 10.93 3.97 -4.08
C MET A 1 9.80 3.64 -5.06
N ARG A 2 9.91 4.03 -6.34
CA ARG A 2 9.14 3.44 -7.45
C ARG A 2 10.00 3.53 -8.69
N ALA A 3 10.34 2.40 -9.27
CA ALA A 3 10.63 2.27 -10.68
C ALA A 3 10.37 0.79 -11.03
N PHE A 4 9.22 0.54 -11.65
CA PHE A 4 9.05 -0.68 -12.43
C PHE A 4 9.87 -0.48 -13.69
N PHE A 5 10.80 -1.39 -13.98
CA PHE A 5 11.13 -1.66 -15.38
C PHE A 5 9.92 -2.38 -15.98
N GLY A 6 9.66 -2.24 -17.29
CA GLY A 6 8.45 -2.79 -17.96
C GLY A 6 8.17 -4.27 -17.70
N ASP A 7 9.17 -5.01 -17.22
CA ASP A 7 9.12 -6.44 -16.93
C ASP A 7 8.82 -6.79 -15.45
N GLY A 8 8.59 -5.79 -14.59
CA GLY A 8 8.22 -6.00 -13.18
C GLY A 8 9.40 -6.12 -12.20
N HIS A 9 10.60 -5.71 -12.61
CA HIS A 9 11.77 -5.63 -11.73
C HIS A 9 11.63 -4.52 -10.68
N SER A 10 12.11 -4.79 -9.46
CA SER A 10 12.20 -3.80 -8.38
C SER A 10 13.53 -3.06 -8.40
N LEU A 11 13.49 -1.74 -8.16
CA LEU A 11 14.67 -0.88 -8.07
C LEU A 11 14.66 -0.06 -6.78
N CYS A 12 15.81 0.02 -6.11
CA CYS A 12 16.06 0.87 -4.95
C CYS A 12 16.71 2.19 -5.38
N ARG A 13 16.25 3.33 -4.86
CA ARG A 13 16.91 4.62 -5.10
C ARG A 13 17.99 4.83 -4.05
N LEU A 14 19.23 5.02 -4.49
CA LEU A 14 20.38 5.26 -3.62
C LEU A 14 20.74 6.74 -3.52
N GLY A 15 21.41 7.12 -2.43
CA GLY A 15 21.93 8.47 -2.21
C GLY A 15 20.85 9.54 -1.99
N VAL A 16 19.64 9.13 -1.58
CA VAL A 16 18.56 10.06 -1.25
C VAL A 16 18.90 10.76 0.07
N THR A 17 19.02 12.07 0.04
CA THR A 17 19.26 12.93 1.22
C THR A 17 18.37 14.18 1.14
N PRO A 18 18.21 14.96 2.22
CA PRO A 18 17.47 16.22 2.15
C PRO A 18 18.03 17.19 1.09
N GLN A 19 19.34 17.18 0.86
CA GLN A 19 20.02 18.00 -0.15
C GLN A 19 19.99 17.37 -1.55
N CYS A 20 19.76 16.05 -1.64
CA CYS A 20 19.62 15.31 -2.89
C CYS A 20 18.36 14.44 -2.87
N PRO A 21 17.16 15.04 -2.90
CA PRO A 21 15.90 14.28 -2.79
C PRO A 21 15.67 13.38 -4.00
N ARG A 22 16.24 13.74 -5.16
CA ARG A 22 16.25 12.88 -6.34
C ARG A 22 17.06 11.61 -6.13
N GLY A 23 18.06 11.60 -5.25
CA GLY A 23 19.05 10.52 -5.13
C GLY A 23 20.09 10.52 -6.25
N LEU A 24 21.08 9.66 -6.14
CA LEU A 24 22.23 9.58 -7.05
C LEU A 24 22.05 8.53 -8.15
N SER A 25 21.58 7.34 -7.79
CA SER A 25 21.48 6.21 -8.71
C SER A 25 20.33 5.27 -8.33
N TRP A 26 20.10 4.26 -9.19
CA TRP A 26 19.19 3.15 -8.94
C TRP A 26 19.99 1.86 -8.82
N GLU A 27 19.60 1.02 -7.86
CA GLU A 27 20.14 -0.32 -7.66
C GLU A 27 19.05 -1.35 -7.96
N HIS A 28 19.41 -2.43 -8.66
CA HIS A 28 18.49 -3.54 -8.89
C HIS A 28 18.28 -4.33 -7.61
N VAL A 29 17.02 -4.52 -7.24
CA VAL A 29 16.64 -5.40 -6.14
C VAL A 29 16.14 -6.69 -6.75
N SER A 30 16.88 -7.78 -6.56
CA SER A 30 16.50 -9.09 -7.09
C SER A 30 15.15 -9.53 -6.56
N CYS A 31 14.33 -10.07 -7.45
CA CYS A 31 12.99 -10.57 -7.17
C CYS A 31 12.80 -11.89 -7.93
N GLU A 32 12.22 -12.89 -7.26
CA GLU A 32 11.92 -14.19 -7.88
C GLU A 32 10.71 -14.11 -8.83
N GLN A 33 9.86 -13.10 -8.63
CA GLN A 33 8.67 -12.85 -9.42
C GLN A 33 8.57 -11.37 -9.84
N PRO A 34 7.94 -11.08 -10.99
CA PRO A 34 7.70 -9.70 -11.42
C PRO A 34 6.61 -9.04 -10.57
N PHE A 35 6.93 -7.90 -9.96
CA PHE A 35 5.99 -7.12 -9.17
C PHE A 35 5.17 -6.17 -10.04
N VAL A 36 3.90 -6.00 -9.67
CA VAL A 36 2.95 -5.06 -10.31
C VAL A 36 2.57 -3.90 -9.39
N TYR A 37 2.74 -4.06 -8.08
CA TYR A 37 2.57 -2.99 -7.10
C TYR A 37 3.64 -3.07 -6.02
N ILE A 38 4.20 -1.92 -5.63
CA ILE A 38 5.12 -1.79 -4.48
C ILE A 38 4.64 -0.58 -3.67
N SER A 39 4.58 -0.75 -2.35
CA SER A 39 4.26 0.31 -1.40
C SER A 39 5.28 0.31 -0.27
N VAL A 40 5.73 1.51 0.06
CA VAL A 40 6.64 1.78 1.19
C VAL A 40 5.88 2.54 2.24
N GLY A 41 6.05 2.17 3.51
CA GLY A 41 5.49 2.88 4.65
C GLY A 41 6.37 2.69 5.88
N GLY A 42 5.80 2.97 7.06
CA GLY A 42 6.51 2.93 8.32
C GLY A 42 6.80 4.32 8.92
N ASN A 43 7.86 4.42 9.70
CA ASN A 43 8.34 5.64 10.36
C ASN A 43 9.88 5.68 10.36
N ASP A 44 10.46 6.70 10.99
CA ASP A 44 11.92 6.95 10.98
C ASP A 44 12.77 5.81 11.57
N ASN A 45 12.18 4.95 12.40
CA ASN A 45 12.84 3.83 13.07
C ASN A 45 12.48 2.48 12.46
N PHE A 46 11.46 2.42 11.62
CA PHE A 46 10.94 1.17 11.08
C PHE A 46 10.31 1.41 9.72
N ILE A 47 10.97 0.93 8.67
CA ILE A 47 10.52 1.03 7.28
C ILE A 47 9.99 -0.33 6.85
N GLN A 48 8.83 -0.32 6.20
CA GLN A 48 8.24 -1.52 5.62
C GLN A 48 8.03 -1.34 4.12
N VAL A 49 8.36 -2.37 3.35
CA VAL A 49 8.12 -2.42 1.91
C VAL A 49 7.37 -3.68 1.59
N TRP A 50 6.17 -3.50 1.03
CA TRP A 50 5.32 -4.59 0.57
C TRP A 50 5.13 -4.51 -0.93
N ALA A 51 4.94 -5.66 -1.56
CA ALA A 51 4.69 -5.77 -2.98
C ALA A 51 3.57 -6.78 -3.29
N THR A 52 2.92 -6.60 -4.43
CA THR A 52 2.10 -7.63 -5.07
C THR A 52 2.73 -8.02 -6.40
N ALA A 53 2.83 -9.33 -6.64
CA ALA A 53 3.32 -9.91 -7.88
C ALA A 53 2.21 -10.04 -8.92
N ARG A 54 2.60 -10.31 -10.18
CA ARG A 54 1.66 -10.47 -11.31
C ARG A 54 0.69 -11.64 -11.11
N ASP A 55 1.08 -12.67 -10.37
CA ASP A 55 0.26 -13.81 -10.01
C ASP A 55 -0.74 -13.52 -8.86
N GLY A 56 -0.66 -12.32 -8.27
CA GLY A 56 -1.47 -11.89 -7.14
C GLY A 56 -0.92 -12.24 -5.76
N SER A 57 0.29 -12.80 -5.68
CA SER A 57 0.97 -13.11 -4.43
C SER A 57 1.50 -11.84 -3.75
N ALA A 58 1.49 -11.80 -2.42
CA ALA A 58 2.04 -10.70 -1.63
C ALA A 58 3.45 -11.02 -1.13
N PHE A 59 4.29 -9.99 -1.05
CA PHE A 59 5.66 -10.12 -0.56
C PHE A 59 6.02 -8.97 0.39
N LEU A 60 6.78 -9.30 1.43
CA LEU A 60 7.39 -8.37 2.37
C LEU A 60 8.91 -8.33 2.17
N ARG A 61 9.51 -7.14 2.09
CA ARG A 61 10.97 -6.99 2.03
C ARG A 61 11.55 -6.94 3.44
N HIS A 62 12.47 -7.85 3.76
CA HIS A 62 13.24 -7.86 5.00
C HIS A 62 14.62 -7.22 4.84
N GLY A 63 15.25 -6.93 5.99
CA GLY A 63 16.64 -6.45 6.07
C GLY A 63 16.83 -4.97 5.74
N ILE A 64 15.75 -4.21 5.59
CA ILE A 64 15.82 -2.77 5.30
C ILE A 64 16.35 -2.03 6.53
N SER A 65 17.39 -1.22 6.31
CA SER A 65 17.95 -0.34 7.33
C SER A 65 18.49 0.94 6.70
N ARG A 66 18.96 1.88 7.54
CA ARG A 66 19.61 3.12 7.06
C ARG A 66 20.88 2.84 6.26
N THR A 67 21.60 1.77 6.60
CA THR A 67 22.83 1.35 5.91
C THR A 67 22.55 0.35 4.78
N SER A 68 21.38 -0.28 4.77
CA SER A 68 20.93 -1.20 3.72
C SER A 68 19.50 -0.85 3.27
N PRO A 69 19.32 0.25 2.51
CA PRO A 69 17.99 0.70 2.09
C PRO A 69 17.31 -0.24 1.08
N ALA A 70 18.08 -1.06 0.35
CA ALA A 70 17.56 -2.09 -0.55
C ALA A 70 17.00 -3.31 0.21
N GLY A 71 17.38 -3.51 1.46
CA GLY A 71 17.11 -4.73 2.22
C GLY A 71 17.79 -5.97 1.63
N THR A 72 17.47 -7.14 2.18
CA THR A 72 18.16 -8.39 1.86
C THR A 72 17.33 -9.34 1.00
N VAL A 73 16.08 -9.58 1.37
CA VAL A 73 15.27 -10.65 0.76
C VAL A 73 13.77 -10.32 0.74
N TRP A 74 13.06 -10.86 -0.24
CA TRP A 74 11.60 -10.85 -0.31
C TRP A 74 11.04 -12.12 0.32
N PHE A 75 10.13 -11.99 1.28
CA PHE A 75 9.39 -13.09 1.89
C PHE A 75 7.99 -13.16 1.32
N HIS A 76 7.55 -14.35 0.93
CA HIS A 76 6.19 -14.59 0.49
C HIS A 76 5.21 -14.54 1.67
N ILE A 77 4.10 -13.83 1.48
CA ILE A 77 2.99 -13.73 2.44
C ILE A 77 1.80 -14.49 1.89
N GLU A 78 1.15 -15.29 2.73
CA GLU A 78 0.04 -16.12 2.33
C GLU A 78 -1.14 -15.30 1.80
N SER A 79 -1.84 -15.82 0.79
CA SER A 79 -3.00 -15.14 0.23
C SER A 79 -4.14 -15.07 1.26
N PRO A 80 -5.02 -14.05 1.20
CA PRO A 80 -6.11 -13.92 2.16
C PRO A 80 -7.04 -15.14 2.24
N ARG A 81 -7.26 -15.79 1.09
CA ARG A 81 -8.00 -17.06 0.93
C ARG A 81 -7.46 -17.81 -0.29
N PRO A 82 -7.75 -19.11 -0.44
CA PRO A 82 -7.45 -19.82 -1.68
C PRO A 82 -8.07 -19.11 -2.89
N LYS A 83 -7.30 -18.96 -3.97
CA LYS A 83 -7.71 -18.29 -5.23
C LYS A 83 -8.19 -16.84 -5.01
N CYS A 84 -7.44 -16.08 -4.20
CA CYS A 84 -7.70 -14.67 -3.89
C CYS A 84 -6.50 -13.78 -4.30
N PRO A 85 -6.25 -13.60 -5.61
CA PRO A 85 -5.12 -12.83 -6.09
C PRO A 85 -5.26 -11.35 -5.69
N LEU A 86 -4.22 -10.82 -5.04
CA LEU A 86 -4.13 -9.41 -4.65
C LEU A 86 -3.61 -8.57 -5.83
N LYS A 87 -4.29 -7.47 -6.14
CA LYS A 87 -3.87 -6.57 -7.23
C LYS A 87 -3.07 -5.36 -6.74
N GLN A 88 -3.24 -4.99 -5.47
CA GLN A 88 -2.60 -3.82 -4.88
C GLN A 88 -2.43 -4.01 -3.38
N VAL A 89 -1.30 -3.52 -2.86
CA VAL A 89 -1.01 -3.38 -1.43
C VAL A 89 -0.66 -1.92 -1.10
N CYS A 90 -1.04 -1.44 0.08
CA CYS A 90 -0.68 -0.11 0.59
C CYS A 90 -0.24 -0.21 2.05
N VAL A 91 0.88 0.43 2.35
CA VAL A 91 1.55 0.40 3.65
C VAL A 91 1.46 1.79 4.25
N GLY A 92 0.86 1.89 5.43
CA GLY A 92 0.85 3.08 6.28
C GLY A 92 2.01 3.07 7.26
N LYS A 93 1.90 3.83 8.35
CA LYS A 93 2.89 3.83 9.43
C LYS A 93 2.94 2.51 10.20
N THR A 94 1.76 1.95 10.49
CA THR A 94 1.61 0.69 11.22
C THR A 94 0.55 -0.24 10.63
N SER A 95 -0.09 0.15 9.53
CA SER A 95 -1.14 -0.64 8.87
C SER A 95 -0.71 -1.13 7.51
N VAL A 96 -1.13 -2.33 7.13
CA VAL A 96 -1.04 -2.82 5.75
C VAL A 96 -2.42 -3.20 5.26
N TRP A 97 -2.75 -2.66 4.09
CA TRP A 97 -4.03 -2.85 3.42
C TRP A 97 -3.80 -3.43 2.03
N ALA A 98 -4.74 -4.23 1.56
CA ALA A 98 -4.70 -4.76 0.20
C ALA A 98 -6.08 -4.79 -0.42
N VAL A 99 -6.14 -4.73 -1.75
CA VAL A 99 -7.35 -5.04 -2.50
C VAL A 99 -7.07 -6.17 -3.48
N ASP A 100 -8.06 -7.04 -3.65
CA ASP A 100 -7.99 -8.15 -4.60
C ASP A 100 -8.67 -7.82 -5.93
N GLU A 101 -8.55 -8.75 -6.89
CA GLU A 101 -9.19 -8.65 -8.20
C GLU A 101 -10.73 -8.60 -8.13
N LYS A 102 -11.33 -9.06 -7.03
CA LYS A 102 -12.78 -9.03 -6.79
C LYS A 102 -13.23 -7.79 -6.03
N HIS A 103 -12.39 -6.77 -5.92
CA HIS A 103 -12.67 -5.51 -5.24
C HIS A 103 -12.96 -5.67 -3.74
N ARG A 104 -12.41 -6.70 -3.10
CA ARG A 104 -12.51 -6.88 -1.65
C ARG A 104 -11.34 -6.22 -0.96
N LEU A 105 -11.62 -5.50 0.12
CA LEU A 105 -10.64 -4.83 0.95
C LEU A 105 -10.18 -5.77 2.06
N TRP A 106 -8.87 -5.85 2.24
CA TRP A 106 -8.19 -6.68 3.22
C TRP A 106 -7.29 -5.82 4.10
N PHE A 107 -7.22 -6.18 5.38
CA PHE A 107 -6.32 -5.62 6.37
C PHE A 107 -5.40 -6.73 6.90
N ARG A 108 -4.11 -6.46 7.05
CA ARG A 108 -3.17 -7.40 7.66
C ARG A 108 -3.14 -7.21 9.17
N GLU A 109 -3.51 -8.23 9.93
CA GLU A 109 -3.57 -8.16 11.39
C GLU A 109 -2.22 -8.48 12.06
N GLU A 110 -2.06 -7.94 13.27
CA GLU A 110 -0.93 -8.21 14.18
C GLU A 110 0.46 -7.81 13.66
N ILE A 111 0.51 -6.84 12.74
CA ILE A 111 1.77 -6.19 12.36
C ILE A 111 2.30 -5.35 13.51
N VAL A 112 3.52 -5.66 13.94
CA VAL A 112 4.32 -4.85 14.89
C VAL A 112 5.77 -4.79 14.41
N ALA A 113 6.59 -3.90 14.99
CA ALA A 113 7.97 -3.69 14.52
C ALA A 113 8.85 -4.95 14.59
N THR A 114 8.63 -5.81 15.60
CA THR A 114 9.34 -7.08 15.77
C THR A 114 8.74 -8.24 14.97
N PHE A 115 7.56 -8.02 14.37
CA PHE A 115 6.81 -9.01 13.59
C PHE A 115 6.11 -8.31 12.41
N PRO A 116 6.92 -7.78 11.45
CA PRO A 116 6.43 -6.98 10.32
C PRO A 116 5.46 -7.73 9.40
N GLU A 117 5.56 -9.05 9.34
CA GLU A 117 4.72 -9.91 8.50
C GLU A 117 3.27 -9.96 8.97
N GLY A 118 3.01 -9.80 10.27
CA GLY A 118 1.70 -10.05 10.87
C GLY A 118 1.24 -11.50 10.67
N THR A 119 0.03 -11.82 11.11
CA THR A 119 -0.43 -13.22 11.15
C THR A 119 -1.35 -13.62 10.02
N HIS A 120 -2.34 -12.79 9.69
CA HIS A 120 -3.37 -13.15 8.70
C HIS A 120 -4.07 -11.93 8.11
N TRP A 121 -4.79 -12.16 7.01
CA TRP A 121 -5.63 -11.15 6.37
C TRP A 121 -7.07 -11.20 6.89
N LYS A 122 -7.58 -10.05 7.28
CA LYS A 122 -8.98 -9.83 7.63
C LYS A 122 -9.71 -9.13 6.51
N LYS A 123 -10.84 -9.69 6.08
CA LYS A 123 -11.74 -9.03 5.14
C LYS A 123 -12.43 -7.85 5.86
N VAL A 124 -12.35 -6.66 5.28
CA VAL A 124 -12.93 -5.44 5.86
C VAL A 124 -14.17 -4.99 5.09
N ASP A 125 -14.10 -4.98 3.76
CA ASP A 125 -15.19 -4.47 2.94
C ASP A 125 -15.19 -5.07 1.53
N ASP A 126 -16.23 -4.76 0.76
CA ASP A 126 -16.40 -5.09 -0.65
C ASP A 126 -16.47 -3.81 -1.51
N CYS A 127 -16.52 -3.95 -2.84
CA CYS A 127 -16.65 -2.85 -3.79
C CYS A 127 -15.53 -1.78 -3.70
N VAL A 128 -14.33 -2.14 -3.27
CA VAL A 128 -13.17 -1.24 -3.21
C VAL A 128 -12.29 -1.41 -4.45
N LEU A 129 -12.24 -0.40 -5.30
CA LEU A 129 -11.51 -0.43 -6.57
C LEU A 129 -10.02 -0.22 -6.39
N LYS A 130 -9.62 0.77 -5.61
CA LYS A 130 -8.24 1.19 -5.39
C LYS A 130 -8.10 1.81 -4.00
N ILE A 131 -6.93 1.66 -3.39
CA ILE A 131 -6.62 2.21 -2.06
C ILE A 131 -5.37 3.09 -2.07
N CYS A 132 -5.25 3.98 -1.09
CA CYS A 132 -3.99 4.55 -0.64
C CYS A 132 -4.04 4.82 0.87
N VAL A 133 -2.87 4.83 1.50
CA VAL A 133 -2.74 5.06 2.94
C VAL A 133 -1.65 6.09 3.14
N ASN A 134 -1.86 7.05 4.03
CA ASN A 134 -0.84 8.04 4.40
C ASN A 134 -0.04 7.59 5.64
N ASN A 135 0.94 8.39 6.06
CA ASN A 135 1.76 8.09 7.24
C ASN A 135 1.07 8.34 8.58
N TYR A 136 -0.21 8.72 8.57
CA TYR A 136 -1.09 8.76 9.73
C TYR A 136 -2.08 7.59 9.76
N ASN A 137 -1.90 6.59 8.88
CA ASN A 137 -2.82 5.47 8.66
C ASN A 137 -4.24 5.87 8.19
N ASP A 138 -4.42 7.09 7.65
CA ASP A 138 -5.68 7.41 6.99
C ASP A 138 -5.79 6.61 5.69
N LEU A 139 -6.79 5.75 5.60
CA LEU A 139 -7.12 5.01 4.39
C LEU A 139 -8.08 5.82 3.52
N TRP A 140 -7.68 6.00 2.26
CA TRP A 140 -8.51 6.56 1.21
C TRP A 140 -8.71 5.52 0.11
N ALA A 141 -9.86 5.57 -0.55
CA ALA A 141 -10.20 4.59 -1.55
C ALA A 141 -11.13 5.13 -2.63
N ILE A 142 -11.20 4.40 -3.75
CA ILE A 142 -12.32 4.49 -4.69
C ILE A 142 -13.29 3.37 -4.33
N VAL A 143 -14.48 3.71 -3.86
CA VAL A 143 -15.50 2.77 -3.38
C VAL A 143 -16.72 2.80 -4.28
N GLY A 144 -17.25 1.63 -4.60
CA GLY A 144 -18.46 1.44 -5.40
C GLY A 144 -19.69 1.51 -4.51
N THR A 145 -20.62 2.39 -4.86
CA THR A 145 -21.92 2.53 -4.20
C THR A 145 -23.04 2.18 -5.18
N GLN A 146 -24.03 1.41 -4.75
CA GLN A 146 -25.19 1.09 -5.56
C GLN A 146 -26.05 2.34 -5.79
N HIS A 147 -26.40 2.62 -7.04
CA HIS A 147 -27.27 3.72 -7.43
C HIS A 147 -28.08 3.34 -8.68
N ASN A 148 -29.40 3.22 -8.56
CA ASN A 148 -30.33 2.86 -9.65
C ASN A 148 -29.82 1.68 -10.51
N ASP A 149 -29.64 0.53 -9.88
CA ASP A 149 -29.14 -0.72 -10.50
C ASP A 149 -27.72 -0.70 -11.08
N SER A 150 -27.00 0.42 -10.97
CA SER A 150 -25.60 0.56 -11.38
C SER A 150 -24.67 0.83 -10.20
N ILE A 151 -23.41 0.42 -10.31
CA ILE A 151 -22.37 0.80 -9.34
C ILE A 151 -21.74 2.13 -9.78
N VAL A 152 -21.79 3.12 -8.89
CA VAL A 152 -21.10 4.40 -9.07
C VAL A 152 -19.90 4.44 -8.13
N TYR A 153 -18.71 4.64 -8.69
CA TYR A 153 -17.47 4.74 -7.93
C TYR A 153 -17.22 6.17 -7.46
N LYS A 154 -16.93 6.33 -6.17
CA LYS A 154 -16.63 7.62 -5.53
C LYS A 154 -15.35 7.54 -4.73
N VAL A 155 -14.67 8.68 -4.57
CA VAL A 155 -13.57 8.78 -3.60
C VAL A 155 -14.16 8.80 -2.20
N ALA A 156 -13.57 8.02 -1.29
CA ALA A 156 -13.98 7.98 0.10
C ALA A 156 -12.79 7.89 1.05
N LYS A 157 -12.97 8.42 2.26
CA LYS A 157 -12.07 8.24 3.40
C LYS A 157 -12.66 7.21 4.35
N ARG A 158 -11.84 6.28 4.85
CA ARG A 158 -12.23 5.35 5.92
C ARG A 158 -12.27 6.11 7.26
N MET A 159 -13.39 6.01 7.96
CA MET A 159 -13.65 6.73 9.20
C MET A 159 -13.43 5.83 10.42
N GLY A 160 -13.13 6.44 11.57
CA GLY A 160 -13.01 5.73 12.85
C GLY A 160 -11.75 4.87 13.01
N VAL A 161 -10.75 5.03 12.13
CA VAL A 161 -9.46 4.33 12.26
C VAL A 161 -8.72 4.87 13.50
N SER A 162 -8.47 4.00 14.48
CA SER A 162 -7.69 4.28 15.68
C SER A 162 -6.81 3.08 16.07
N ASP A 163 -6.06 3.18 17.17
CA ASP A 163 -5.28 2.04 17.66
C ASP A 163 -6.17 0.91 18.19
N GLU A 164 -7.32 1.24 18.78
CA GLU A 164 -8.33 0.29 19.25
C GLU A 164 -9.16 -0.28 18.10
N LEU A 165 -9.49 0.56 17.11
CA LEU A 165 -10.27 0.18 15.94
C LEU A 165 -9.48 0.38 14.66
N ARG A 166 -8.49 -0.48 14.46
CA ARG A 166 -7.51 -0.38 13.36
C ARG A 166 -8.10 -0.42 11.95
N VAL A 167 -9.29 -1.01 11.79
CA VAL A 167 -9.99 -1.10 10.49
C VAL A 167 -11.02 0.01 10.27
N GLY A 168 -11.28 0.84 11.29
CA GLY A 168 -12.33 1.85 11.28
C GLY A 168 -13.75 1.28 11.14
N THR A 169 -14.73 2.16 11.01
CA THR A 169 -16.16 1.80 10.99
C THR A 169 -16.76 1.88 9.59
N ASP A 170 -16.63 3.03 8.92
CA ASP A 170 -17.44 3.40 7.76
C ASP A 170 -16.64 4.15 6.69
N TRP A 171 -17.29 4.44 5.57
CA TRP A 171 -16.77 5.31 4.51
C TRP A 171 -17.47 6.67 4.51
N GLN A 172 -16.68 7.74 4.49
CA GLN A 172 -17.15 9.07 4.14
C GLN A 172 -16.87 9.32 2.65
N THR A 173 -17.93 9.38 1.82
CA THR A 173 -17.79 9.62 0.38
C THR A 173 -17.73 11.11 0.03
N PHE A 174 -16.94 11.45 -0.98
CA PHE A 174 -16.81 12.81 -1.49
C PHE A 174 -17.29 12.89 -2.94
N ASN A 175 -18.15 13.85 -3.24
CA ASN A 175 -18.57 14.18 -4.60
C ASN A 175 -17.48 15.04 -5.26
N LYS A 176 -16.39 14.41 -5.70
CA LYS A 176 -15.32 15.05 -6.49
C LYS A 176 -15.09 14.25 -7.76
N HIS A 177 -14.79 14.93 -8.87
CA HIS A 177 -14.46 14.29 -10.14
C HIS A 177 -13.21 13.40 -9.94
N LEU A 178 -13.28 12.14 -10.39
CA LEU A 178 -12.22 11.14 -10.18
C LEU A 178 -10.86 11.59 -10.76
N ASP A 179 -10.90 12.41 -11.81
CA ASP A 179 -9.71 12.93 -12.51
C ASP A 179 -8.83 13.86 -11.65
N CYS A 180 -9.36 14.42 -10.56
CA CYS A 180 -8.59 15.30 -9.68
C CYS A 180 -7.79 14.53 -8.61
N PHE A 181 -8.05 13.23 -8.42
CA PHE A 181 -7.33 12.41 -7.46
C PHE A 181 -6.26 11.58 -8.15
N GLN A 182 -5.09 12.20 -8.33
CA GLN A 182 -3.88 11.41 -8.47
C GLN A 182 -3.65 10.73 -7.11
N PHE A 183 -3.99 9.45 -7.02
CA PHE A 183 -3.55 8.60 -5.92
C PHE A 183 -2.02 8.55 -5.95
N ILE A 184 -1.37 9.52 -5.29
CA ILE A 184 0.07 9.52 -5.07
C ILE A 184 0.35 8.37 -4.12
N SER A 185 0.78 7.25 -4.67
CA SER A 185 1.36 6.15 -3.90
C SER A 185 2.56 6.69 -3.12
N SER A 186 2.61 6.39 -1.82
CA SER A 186 3.56 6.68 -0.73
C SER A 186 5.06 7.01 -0.99
N ALA A 187 5.42 7.69 -2.08
CA ALA A 187 6.79 8.11 -2.38
C ALA A 187 7.04 9.62 -2.20
N ASN A 188 6.00 10.44 -2.04
CA ASN A 188 6.13 11.87 -1.74
C ASN A 188 5.48 12.19 -0.40
N ASN A 189 6.29 12.17 0.64
CA ASN A 189 5.88 12.43 2.02
C ASN A 189 5.69 13.94 2.31
N SER A 190 4.96 14.68 1.45
CA SER A 190 4.76 16.12 1.70
C SER A 190 3.54 16.81 1.06
N TYR A 191 2.67 16.15 0.29
CA TYR A 191 1.52 16.86 -0.31
C TYR A 191 0.24 16.03 -0.30
N CYS A 192 -0.35 15.87 0.88
CA CYS A 192 -1.80 15.76 1.03
C CYS A 192 -2.27 16.87 1.98
N ASP A 193 -1.88 18.11 1.65
CA ASP A 193 -2.46 19.30 2.27
C ASP A 193 -3.56 19.79 1.30
N THR A 194 -4.82 19.50 1.66
CA THR A 194 -5.97 20.13 1.02
C THR A 194 -5.99 21.58 1.45
N LYS A 195 -5.34 22.47 0.69
CA LYS A 195 -5.74 23.88 0.72
C LYS A 195 -7.03 24.04 -0.08
N LEU A 196 -8.01 24.63 0.61
CA LEU A 196 -9.29 25.13 0.11
C LEU A 196 -9.10 25.98 -1.16
#